data_AF-A0A7J4NNW0-F1
#
_entry.id   AF-A0A7J4NNW0-F1
#
_cell.length_a   1.000
_cell.length_b   1.000
_cell.length_c   1.000
_cell.angle_alpha   90.00
_cell.angle_beta   90.00
_cell.angle_gamma   90.00
#
_symmetry.space_group_name_H-M   'P 1'
#
loop_
_entity.id
_entity.type
_entity.pdbx_description
1 polymer ?
#
loop_
_entity_poly.entity_id
_entity_poly.type
_entity_poly.pdbx_seq_one_letter_code
_entity_poly.pdbx_strand_id
1 'polypeptide(L)'
;MGEQMHELGQACKRAIKASGKKVVLLSSNSLSHRHFVTESDVPEDMSKEHIYNHSQYLWDMRMIELMREGRTREMVQLMPEFTEQSIAETDAGGLSWLMSALDYPDYSADVHAYGTVIGTGNAIVEWDPRERATLQVSP
;
A
#
# COMPACT_ATOMS: atom_id res chain seq x y z
N MET A 1 1.85 15.09 8.33
CA MET A 1 2.55 13.97 7.67
C MET A 1 2.30 13.94 6.16
N GLY A 2 1.04 13.93 5.69
CA GLY A 2 0.72 13.78 4.26
C GLY A 2 1.38 14.80 3.32
N GLU A 3 1.40 16.09 3.67
CA GLU A 3 2.04 17.14 2.85
C GLU A 3 3.57 16.97 2.76
N GLN A 4 4.23 16.62 3.86
CA GLN A 4 5.68 16.38 3.89
C GLN A 4 6.07 15.19 3.01
N MET A 5 5.30 14.10 3.08
CA MET A 5 5.54 12.91 2.26
C MET A 5 5.21 13.14 0.79
N HIS A 6 4.22 13.98 0.50
CA HIS A 6 3.95 14.45 -0.85
C HIS A 6 5.17 15.18 -1.44
N GLU A 7 5.69 16.19 -0.74
CA GLU A 7 6.88 16.94 -1.18
C GLU A 7 8.11 16.04 -1.32
N LEU A 8 8.30 15.10 -0.40
CA LEU A 8 9.37 14.11 -0.47
C LEU A 8 9.25 13.23 -1.72
N GLY A 9 8.04 12.77 -2.05
CA GLY A 9 7.78 11.99 -3.25
C GLY A 9 8.09 12.76 -4.53
N GLN A 10 7.67 14.04 -4.61
CA GLN A 10 7.98 14.91 -5.75
C GLN A 10 9.49 15.19 -5.86
N ALA A 11 10.17 15.41 -4.74
CA ALA A 11 11.63 15.57 -4.70
C ALA A 11 12.35 14.30 -5.18
N CYS A 12 11.90 13.13 -4.72
CA CYS A 12 12.43 11.83 -5.14
C CYS A 12 12.26 11.61 -6.65
N LYS A 13 11.07 11.89 -7.21
CA LYS A 13 10.80 11.84 -8.65
C LYS A 13 11.75 12.73 -9.45
N ARG A 14 11.99 13.97 -9.00
CA ARG A 14 12.96 14.89 -9.64
C ARG A 14 14.38 14.34 -9.59
N ALA A 15 14.81 13.80 -8.45
CA ALA A 15 16.14 13.23 -8.28
C ALA A 15 16.34 12.00 -9.19
N ILE A 16 15.35 11.11 -9.29
CA ILE A 16 15.40 9.94 -10.18
C ILE A 16 15.55 10.38 -11.63
N LYS A 17 14.74 11.34 -12.08
CA LYS A 17 14.85 11.91 -13.45
C LYS A 17 16.23 12.50 -13.71
N ALA A 18 16.75 13.31 -12.78
CA ALA A 18 18.07 13.92 -12.90
C ALA A 18 19.21 12.88 -12.91
N SER A 19 19.03 11.74 -12.23
CA SER A 19 20.04 10.69 -12.17
C SER A 19 20.19 9.90 -13.47
N GLY A 20 19.17 9.89 -14.33
CA GLY A 20 19.15 9.08 -15.57
C GLY A 20 19.15 7.56 -15.33
N LYS A 21 18.97 7.09 -14.09
CA LYS A 21 18.99 5.67 -13.72
C LYS A 21 17.61 5.01 -13.90
N LYS A 22 17.63 3.69 -14.09
CA LYS A 22 16.45 2.84 -13.92
C LYS A 22 16.31 2.48 -12.44
N VAL A 23 15.18 2.80 -11.84
CA VAL A 23 14.97 2.72 -10.38
C VAL A 23 13.64 2.02 -10.09
N VAL A 24 13.61 1.24 -9.02
CA VAL A 24 12.39 0.71 -8.40
C VAL A 24 12.19 1.44 -7.07
N LEU A 25 10.94 1.75 -6.75
CA LEU A 25 10.54 2.37 -5.49
C LEU A 25 9.90 1.31 -4.61
N LEU A 26 10.27 1.28 -3.33
CA LEU A 26 9.74 0.32 -2.35
C LEU A 26 9.10 1.09 -1.19
N SER A 27 7.79 0.91 -1.01
CA SER A 27 7.10 1.34 0.20
C SER A 27 7.00 0.15 1.14
N SER A 28 7.70 0.23 2.27
CA SER A 28 7.65 -0.82 3.29
C SER A 28 6.64 -0.42 4.36
N ASN A 29 5.40 -0.86 4.21
CA ASN A 29 4.35 -0.70 5.20
C ASN A 29 3.34 -1.84 5.07
N SER A 30 2.78 -2.29 6.20
CA SER A 30 1.57 -3.11 6.24
C SER A 30 0.33 -2.25 5.96
N LEU A 31 -0.84 -2.89 5.97
CA LEU A 31 -2.15 -2.23 5.93
C LEU A 31 -2.61 -2.00 7.38
N SER A 32 -3.72 -2.60 7.80
CA SER A 32 -4.19 -2.54 9.19
C SER A 32 -3.16 -3.10 10.18
N HIS A 33 -3.04 -2.47 11.36
CA HIS A 33 -1.94 -2.77 12.30
C HIS A 33 -2.38 -3.03 13.75
N ARG A 34 -3.67 -3.18 14.07
CA ARG A 34 -4.00 -3.83 15.35
C ARG A 34 -3.54 -5.28 15.30
N HIS A 35 -2.87 -5.71 16.35
CA HIS A 35 -2.19 -6.99 16.43
C HIS A 35 -2.47 -7.67 17.76
N PHE A 36 -2.24 -8.98 17.83
CA PHE A 36 -2.27 -9.70 19.10
C PHE A 36 -1.14 -9.23 20.01
N VAL A 37 -1.37 -9.23 21.32
CA VAL A 37 -0.37 -8.84 22.34
C VAL A 37 0.31 -10.05 23.00
N THR A 38 -0.01 -11.25 22.51
CA THR A 38 0.53 -12.53 22.96
C THR A 38 0.86 -13.36 21.72
N GLU A 39 1.99 -14.05 21.77
CA GLU A 39 2.43 -14.96 20.72
C GLU A 39 2.02 -16.41 21.09
N SER A 40 1.84 -17.26 20.08
CA SER A 40 1.69 -18.70 20.29
C SER A 40 3.03 -19.31 20.71
N ASP A 41 2.99 -20.45 21.42
CA ASP A 41 4.21 -21.17 21.83
C ASP A 41 5.09 -21.55 20.63
N VAL A 42 4.46 -21.80 19.47
CA VAL A 42 5.11 -21.96 18.17
C VAL A 42 4.63 -20.80 17.28
N PRO A 43 5.49 -19.80 16.98
CA PRO A 43 5.13 -18.64 16.17
C PRO A 43 4.62 -18.99 14.75
N GLU A 44 5.10 -20.10 14.20
CA GLU A 44 4.75 -20.58 12.86
C GLU A 44 3.45 -21.39 12.82
N ASP A 45 2.74 -21.56 13.94
CA ASP A 45 1.44 -22.24 13.99
C ASP A 45 0.34 -21.40 13.29
N MET A 46 0.18 -21.63 11.99
CA MET A 46 -0.81 -20.95 11.16
C MET A 46 -2.27 -21.26 11.53
N SER A 47 -2.54 -22.23 12.42
CA SER A 47 -3.89 -22.39 12.98
C SER A 47 -4.29 -21.26 13.93
N LYS A 48 -3.30 -20.48 14.41
CA LYS A 48 -3.48 -19.33 15.30
C LYS A 48 -3.43 -18.00 14.56
N GLU A 49 -2.86 -17.96 13.36
CA GLU A 49 -2.74 -16.73 12.57
C GLU A 49 -4.07 -16.37 11.90
N HIS A 50 -4.54 -15.15 12.14
CA HIS A 50 -5.75 -14.59 11.53
C HIS A 50 -5.82 -13.09 11.80
N ILE A 51 -6.60 -12.36 11.01
CA ILE A 51 -6.82 -10.91 11.21
C ILE A 51 -7.33 -10.62 12.62
N TYR A 52 -6.80 -9.58 13.25
CA TYR A 52 -7.15 -9.24 14.64
C TYR A 52 -8.65 -8.98 14.84
N ASN A 53 -9.31 -8.36 13.86
CA ASN A 53 -10.77 -8.30 13.82
C ASN A 53 -11.29 -8.12 12.39
N HIS A 54 -12.58 -8.41 12.20
CA HIS A 54 -13.22 -8.34 10.88
C HIS A 54 -13.25 -6.93 10.28
N SER A 55 -13.37 -5.88 11.11
CA SER A 55 -13.40 -4.50 10.63
C SER A 55 -12.08 -4.10 9.95
N GLN A 56 -10.94 -4.53 10.47
CA GLN A 56 -9.64 -4.31 9.83
C GLN A 56 -9.55 -4.95 8.46
N TYR A 57 -9.99 -6.21 8.35
CA TYR A 57 -10.02 -6.91 7.06
C TYR A 57 -10.84 -6.15 6.01
N LEU A 58 -12.02 -5.63 6.38
CA LEU A 58 -12.85 -4.87 5.46
C LEU A 58 -12.16 -3.59 4.97
N TRP A 59 -11.45 -2.90 5.87
CA TRP A 59 -10.65 -1.74 5.54
C TRP A 59 -9.48 -2.08 4.60
N ASP A 60 -8.75 -3.17 4.88
CA ASP A 60 -7.69 -3.67 4.00
C ASP A 60 -8.22 -3.98 2.60
N MET A 61 -9.35 -4.69 2.52
CA MET A 61 -9.97 -5.06 1.24
C MET A 61 -10.43 -3.84 0.46
N ARG A 62 -10.94 -2.80 1.14
CA ARG A 62 -11.33 -1.54 0.48
C ARG A 62 -10.12 -0.83 -0.13
N MET A 63 -8.99 -0.80 0.58
CA MET A 63 -7.75 -0.22 0.04
C MET A 63 -7.24 -1.03 -1.18
N ILE A 64 -7.22 -2.35 -1.07
CA ILE A 64 -6.83 -3.28 -2.14
C ILE A 64 -7.73 -3.14 -3.38
N GLU A 65 -9.03 -2.98 -3.20
CA GLU A 65 -10.00 -2.75 -4.28
C GLU A 65 -9.64 -1.47 -5.05
N LEU A 66 -9.41 -0.36 -4.33
CA LEU A 66 -9.01 0.91 -4.96
C LEU A 66 -7.67 0.81 -5.71
N MET A 67 -6.71 0.03 -5.18
CA MET A 67 -5.44 -0.25 -5.86
C MET A 67 -5.68 -1.01 -7.18
N ARG A 68 -6.49 -2.07 -7.16
CA ARG A 68 -6.85 -2.86 -8.35
C ARG A 68 -7.61 -2.05 -9.39
N GLU A 69 -8.45 -1.12 -8.96
CA GLU A 69 -9.22 -0.25 -9.86
C GLU A 69 -8.40 0.94 -10.39
N GLY A 70 -7.16 1.12 -9.96
CA GLY A 70 -6.33 2.27 -10.37
C GLY A 70 -6.81 3.61 -9.79
N ARG A 71 -7.68 3.57 -8.76
CA ARG A 71 -8.27 4.76 -8.11
C ARG A 71 -7.35 5.30 -7.02
N THR A 72 -6.08 5.53 -7.35
CA THR A 72 -5.05 5.88 -6.36
C THR A 72 -5.28 7.22 -5.67
N ARG A 73 -5.89 8.20 -6.36
CA ARG A 73 -6.25 9.49 -5.74
C ARG A 73 -7.31 9.32 -4.67
N GLU A 74 -8.32 8.51 -4.93
CA GLU A 74 -9.36 8.19 -3.95
C GLU A 74 -8.78 7.40 -2.79
N MET A 75 -7.91 6.41 -3.08
CA MET A 75 -7.18 5.67 -2.05
C MET A 75 -6.41 6.60 -1.10
N VAL A 76 -5.70 7.59 -1.65
CA VAL A 76 -4.95 8.57 -0.83
C VAL A 76 -5.88 9.50 -0.06
N GLN A 77 -7.03 9.86 -0.61
CA GLN A 77 -8.05 10.64 0.11
C GLN A 77 -8.69 9.86 1.25
N LEU A 78 -8.87 8.55 1.10
CA LEU A 78 -9.42 7.64 2.12
C LEU A 78 -8.39 7.29 3.21
N MET A 79 -7.09 7.44 2.92
CA MET A 79 -5.98 7.01 3.79
C MET A 79 -6.04 7.57 5.23
N PRO A 80 -6.43 8.84 5.50
CA PRO A 80 -6.55 9.33 6.87
C PRO A 80 -7.60 8.56 7.69
N GLU A 81 -8.77 8.32 7.11
CA GLU A 81 -9.84 7.55 7.76
C GLU A 81 -9.41 6.09 7.96
N PHE A 82 -8.81 5.48 6.93
CA PHE A 82 -8.23 4.14 7.04
C PHE A 82 -7.23 4.02 8.20
N THR A 83 -6.32 5.01 8.31
CA THR A 83 -5.29 5.05 9.35
C THR A 83 -5.92 5.15 10.75
N GLU A 84 -6.89 6.05 10.93
CA GLU A 84 -7.58 6.22 12.22
C GLU A 84 -8.37 4.97 12.62
N GLN A 85 -9.11 4.36 11.69
CA GLN A 85 -10.01 3.25 11.99
C GLN A 85 -9.30 1.92 12.20
N SER A 86 -8.14 1.70 11.56
CA SER A 86 -7.41 0.43 11.58
C SER A 86 -6.03 0.49 12.23
N ILE A 87 -5.64 1.65 12.75
CA ILE A 87 -4.27 1.90 13.27
C ILE A 87 -3.24 1.52 12.20
N ALA A 88 -3.53 1.81 10.92
CA ALA A 88 -2.69 1.32 9.83
C ALA A 88 -1.27 1.88 9.85
N GLU A 89 -0.31 1.11 9.35
CA GLU A 89 1.08 1.57 9.20
C GLU A 89 1.24 2.68 8.16
N THR A 90 0.18 2.97 7.39
CA THR A 90 0.17 4.09 6.44
C THR A 90 0.45 5.45 7.10
N ASP A 91 0.31 5.56 8.43
CA ASP A 91 0.73 6.73 9.21
C ASP A 91 2.24 7.04 9.06
N ALA A 92 3.08 6.01 8.86
CA ALA A 92 4.51 6.18 8.61
C ALA A 92 4.81 6.93 7.30
N GLY A 93 3.82 7.05 6.41
CA GLY A 93 3.90 7.90 5.23
C GLY A 93 4.54 7.27 4.00
N GLY A 94 5.02 6.02 4.09
CA GLY A 94 5.63 5.31 2.96
C GLY A 94 4.72 5.23 1.74
N LEU A 95 3.47 4.80 1.93
CA LEU A 95 2.52 4.67 0.82
C LEU A 95 2.19 6.04 0.20
N SER A 96 2.06 7.08 1.01
CA SER A 96 1.85 8.46 0.54
C SER A 96 3.04 8.98 -0.28
N TRP A 97 4.26 8.72 0.19
CA TRP A 97 5.49 9.03 -0.53
C TRP A 97 5.55 8.33 -1.89
N LEU A 98 5.25 7.02 -1.92
CA LEU A 98 5.26 6.22 -3.14
C LEU A 98 4.24 6.76 -4.15
N MET A 99 2.99 6.99 -3.73
CA MET A 99 1.94 7.51 -4.60
C MET A 99 2.32 8.89 -5.17
N SER A 100 2.90 9.78 -4.37
CA SER A 100 3.39 11.07 -4.86
C SER A 100 4.54 10.90 -5.87
N ALA A 101 5.53 10.04 -5.57
CA ALA A 101 6.66 9.79 -6.46
C ALA A 101 6.23 9.19 -7.82
N LEU A 102 5.20 8.36 -7.82
CA LEU A 102 4.57 7.77 -9.01
C LEU A 102 3.57 8.69 -9.72
N ASP A 103 3.30 9.88 -9.17
CA ASP A 103 2.35 10.86 -9.70
C ASP A 103 0.87 10.43 -9.64
N TYR A 104 0.51 9.63 -8.63
CA TYR A 104 -0.84 9.10 -8.44
C TYR A 104 -1.34 8.35 -9.70
N PRO A 105 -0.75 7.18 -10.00
CA PRO A 105 -1.05 6.45 -11.23
C PRO A 105 -2.55 6.15 -11.35
N ASP A 106 -3.09 6.31 -12.55
CA ASP A 106 -4.50 6.11 -12.90
C ASP A 106 -4.78 4.74 -13.52
N TYR A 107 -3.85 3.79 -13.35
CA TYR A 107 -3.93 2.42 -13.84
C TYR A 107 -3.89 1.44 -12.68
N SER A 108 -4.43 0.24 -12.92
CA SER A 108 -4.52 -0.85 -11.95
C SER A 108 -3.17 -1.24 -11.38
N ALA A 109 -3.16 -1.55 -10.08
CA ALA A 109 -2.06 -2.23 -9.43
C ALA A 109 -2.27 -3.74 -9.46
N ASP A 110 -1.18 -4.50 -9.58
CA ASP A 110 -1.20 -5.93 -9.38
C ASP A 110 -1.05 -6.27 -7.90
N VAL A 111 -2.03 -7.02 -7.38
CA VAL A 111 -2.03 -7.47 -5.99
C VAL A 111 -1.62 -8.92 -5.97
N HIS A 112 -0.33 -9.16 -5.72
CA HIS A 112 0.31 -10.47 -5.76
C HIS A 112 -0.15 -11.37 -4.62
N ALA A 113 -0.34 -10.80 -3.42
CA ALA A 113 -0.81 -11.53 -2.26
C ALA A 113 -1.43 -10.61 -1.21
N TYR A 114 -2.33 -11.18 -0.41
CA TYR A 114 -2.76 -10.62 0.88
C TYR A 114 -2.68 -11.73 1.93
N GLY A 115 -2.24 -11.39 3.14
CA GLY A 115 -2.18 -12.30 4.26
C GLY A 115 -2.08 -11.54 5.57
N THR A 116 -2.10 -12.28 6.68
CA THR A 116 -1.96 -11.69 8.01
C THR A 116 -0.70 -12.18 8.71
N VAL A 117 -0.14 -11.33 9.56
CA VAL A 117 0.98 -11.65 10.44
C VAL A 117 0.73 -11.01 11.80
N ILE A 118 0.62 -11.82 12.84
CA ILE A 118 0.31 -11.37 14.21
C ILE A 118 -1.01 -10.56 14.24
N GLY A 119 -1.95 -10.88 13.33
CA GLY A 119 -3.22 -10.18 13.18
C GLY A 119 -3.20 -8.84 12.44
N THR A 120 -2.03 -8.40 11.96
CA THR A 120 -1.90 -7.26 11.02
C THR A 120 -2.26 -7.69 9.59
N GLY A 121 -2.85 -6.79 8.80
CA GLY A 121 -3.10 -7.02 7.38
C GLY A 121 -1.90 -6.65 6.53
N ASN A 122 -1.48 -7.52 5.62
CA ASN A 122 -0.30 -7.34 4.77
C ASN A 122 -0.65 -7.61 3.31
N ALA A 123 -0.20 -6.75 2.40
CA ALA A 123 -0.39 -6.92 0.96
C ALA A 123 0.93 -6.71 0.20
N ILE A 124 1.13 -7.51 -0.85
CA ILE A 124 2.22 -7.34 -1.81
C ILE A 124 1.61 -6.77 -3.08
N VAL A 125 1.95 -5.53 -3.41
CA VAL A 125 1.31 -4.76 -4.49
C VAL A 125 2.36 -4.12 -5.38
N GLU A 126 2.13 -4.16 -6.69
CA GLU A 126 3.01 -3.58 -7.71
C GLU A 126 2.25 -2.61 -8.61
N TRP A 127 2.87 -1.48 -8.91
CA TRP A 127 2.44 -0.57 -9.98
C TRP A 127 3.50 -0.58 -11.08
N ASP A 128 3.26 -1.34 -12.15
CA ASP A 128 4.16 -1.38 -13.30
C ASP A 128 3.69 -0.42 -14.41
N PRO A 129 4.42 0.68 -14.67
CA PRO A 129 4.07 1.62 -15.74
C PRO A 129 4.17 1.01 -17.15
N ARG A 130 4.78 -0.16 -17.32
CA ARG A 130 4.86 -0.87 -18.61
C ARG A 130 3.54 -1.54 -18.96
N GLU A 131 2.79 -2.01 -17.97
CA GLU A 131 1.51 -2.67 -18.20
C GLU A 131 0.39 -1.69 -18.58
N ARG A 132 0.56 -0.40 -18.24
CA ARG A 132 -0.24 0.70 -18.78
C ARG A 132 -0.21 0.74 -20.32
N ALA A 133 0.95 0.47 -20.92
CA ALA A 133 1.13 0.58 -22.36
C ALA A 133 0.41 -0.54 -23.13
N THR A 134 0.19 -1.70 -22.50
CA THR A 134 -0.52 -2.83 -23.12
C THR A 134 -2.04 -2.64 -23.18
N LEU A 135 -2.64 -1.90 -22.25
CA LEU A 135 -4.09 -1.66 -22.23
C LEU A 135 -4.55 -0.56 -23.21
N GLN A 136 -3.65 0.33 -23.64
CA GLN A 136 -3.96 1.39 -24.62
C GLN A 136 -3.90 0.93 -26.09
N VAL A 137 -3.54 -0.34 -26.35
CA VAL A 137 -3.33 -0.87 -27.72
C VAL A 137 -4.43 -1.88 -28.12
N SER A 138 -5.45 -2.10 -27.28
CA SER A 138 -6.63 -2.86 -27.71
C SER A 138 -7.55 -1.97 -28.60
N PRO A 139 -7.84 -2.38 -29.86
CA PRO A 139 -8.74 -1.66 -30.76
C PRO A 139 -10.20 -1.61 -30.28
#